data_AF-A0A0Q5M410-F1
#
_entry.id   AF-A0A0Q5M410-F1
#
_cell.length_a   1.000
_cell.length_b   1.000
_cell.length_c   1.000
_cell.angle_alpha   90.00
_cell.angle_beta   90.00
_cell.angle_gamma   90.00
#
_symmetry.space_group_name_H-M   'P 1'
#
loop_
_entity.id
_entity.type
_entity.pdbx_description
1 polymer ?
#
loop_
_entity_poly.entity_id
_entity_poly.type
_entity_poly.pdbx_seq_one_letter_code
_entity_poly.pdbx_strand_id
1 'polypeptide(L)'
;MFTGDLEKLAYQNTVLERLKDQVESEIDDLKEKIDKLEWFVADVSKYFSDSLEVMRLATQAAVELDKVAVEADGSYYTNGVDLALIRGLSAAKISTHGHADVSVPAQPGTVQEDNFGYPLGYLHQYDLGPYMNDKTPEEVFAYIKTHFGQVFPPAWRRDGSAQDVTLTRVGQVTHTRLADLENEGLTSGDIRVTKLTDTSYTIEALPGHPEYPGTVEFTVRAGANGHNFLDVKAGFEKSTPEGWDDAYSLFTGVLWTGYAANLQAAMGHPPLPAKPPQK
;
A
#
# COMPACT_ATOMS: atom_id res chain seq x y z
N MET A 1 -2.08 -34.42 48.10
CA MET A 1 -1.69 -33.08 47.63
C MET A 1 -0.79 -33.28 46.41
N PHE A 2 -1.36 -33.49 45.23
CA PHE A 2 -0.63 -33.83 43.98
C PHE A 2 -1.27 -33.23 42.71
N THR A 3 -2.44 -32.59 42.83
CA THR A 3 -3.22 -32.04 41.72
C THR A 3 -2.79 -30.62 41.32
N GLY A 4 -2.37 -29.78 42.26
CA GLY A 4 -2.00 -28.39 41.98
C GLY A 4 -0.72 -28.20 41.16
N ASP A 5 0.26 -29.11 41.29
CA ASP A 5 1.51 -29.02 40.50
C ASP A 5 1.32 -29.50 39.06
N LEU A 6 0.40 -30.44 38.81
CA LEU A 6 0.08 -30.94 37.48
C LEU A 6 -0.69 -29.89 36.65
N GLU A 7 -1.64 -29.19 37.27
CA GLU A 7 -2.39 -28.11 36.62
C GLU A 7 -1.48 -26.92 36.29
N LYS A 8 -0.57 -26.57 37.20
CA LYS A 8 0.43 -25.53 36.97
C LYS A 8 1.39 -25.90 35.83
N LEU A 9 1.84 -27.15 35.77
CA LEU A 9 2.74 -27.63 34.71
C LEU A 9 2.04 -27.64 33.34
N ALA A 10 0.77 -28.06 33.28
CA ALA A 10 -0.03 -28.03 32.06
C ALA A 10 -0.25 -26.60 31.55
N TYR A 11 -0.55 -25.66 32.46
CA TYR A 11 -0.69 -24.23 32.12
C TYR A 11 0.62 -23.62 31.63
N GLN A 12 1.76 -23.97 32.25
CA GLN A 12 3.06 -23.49 31.78
C GLN A 12 3.40 -24.03 30.39
N ASN A 13 3.02 -25.27 30.09
CA ASN A 13 3.28 -25.87 28.78
C ASN A 13 2.47 -25.21 27.67
N THR A 14 1.19 -24.88 27.91
CA THR A 14 0.36 -24.17 26.91
C THR A 14 0.82 -22.74 26.67
N VAL A 15 1.33 -22.06 27.71
CA VAL A 15 1.96 -20.73 27.56
C VAL A 15 3.26 -20.82 26.76
N LEU A 16 4.07 -21.85 26.98
CA LEU A 16 5.30 -22.08 26.23
C LEU A 16 5.04 -22.41 24.76
N GLU A 17 4.04 -23.23 24.46
CA GLU A 17 3.61 -23.52 23.09
C GLU A 17 3.14 -22.24 22.37
N ARG A 18 2.34 -21.40 23.04
CA ARG A 18 1.91 -20.12 22.46
C ARG A 18 3.07 -19.17 22.18
N LEU A 19 4.02 -19.06 23.11
CA LEU A 19 5.20 -18.23 22.92
C LEU A 19 6.09 -18.76 21.79
N LYS A 20 6.20 -20.08 21.64
CA LYS A 20 6.90 -20.71 20.53
C LYS A 20 6.26 -20.35 19.20
N ASP A 21 4.94 -20.50 19.09
CA ASP A 21 4.20 -20.20 17.86
C ASP A 21 4.30 -18.72 17.48
N GLN A 22 4.25 -17.82 18.48
CA GLN A 22 4.46 -16.39 18.26
C GLN A 22 5.86 -16.09 17.72
N VAL A 23 6.90 -16.67 18.31
CA VAL A 23 8.29 -16.47 17.86
C VAL A 23 8.50 -17.06 16.45
N GLU A 24 7.93 -18.23 16.15
CA GLU A 24 7.99 -18.81 14.79
C GLU A 24 7.32 -17.88 13.77
N SER A 25 6.15 -17.32 14.10
CA SER A 25 5.45 -16.36 13.23
C SER A 25 6.23 -15.06 13.02
N GLU A 26 6.83 -14.49 14.07
CA GLU A 26 7.63 -13.26 13.98
C GLU A 26 8.90 -13.48 13.14
N ILE A 27 9.52 -14.68 13.25
CA ILE A 27 10.68 -15.06 12.44
C ILE A 27 10.30 -15.15 10.95
N ASP A 28 9.14 -15.72 10.62
CA ASP A 28 8.72 -15.87 9.23
C ASP A 28 8.33 -14.51 8.60
N ASP A 29 7.69 -13.60 9.34
CA ASP A 29 7.46 -12.21 8.89
C ASP A 29 8.78 -11.45 8.66
N LEU A 30 9.78 -11.66 9.53
CA LEU A 30 11.10 -11.06 9.35
C LEU A 30 11.82 -11.59 8.10
N LYS A 31 11.73 -12.89 7.81
CA LYS A 31 12.30 -13.46 6.57
C LYS A 31 11.64 -12.86 5.34
N GLU A 32 10.30 -12.74 5.33
CA GLU A 32 9.59 -12.15 4.19
C GLU A 32 10.00 -10.68 3.95
N LYS A 33 10.20 -9.91 5.02
CA LYS A 33 10.71 -8.54 4.93
C LYS A 33 12.14 -8.46 4.41
N ILE A 34 13.00 -9.40 4.80
CA ILE A 34 14.38 -9.50 4.30
C ILE A 34 14.36 -9.81 2.80
N ASP A 35 13.59 -10.81 2.37
CA ASP A 35 13.50 -11.20 0.95
C ASP A 35 13.00 -10.04 0.07
N LYS A 36 12.01 -9.27 0.55
CA LYS A 36 11.51 -8.07 -0.12
C LYS A 36 12.57 -6.97 -0.19
N LEU A 37 13.34 -6.78 0.88
CA LEU A 37 14.40 -5.78 0.91
C LEU A 37 15.55 -6.16 -0.02
N GLU A 38 15.94 -7.43 -0.06
CA GLU A 38 16.95 -7.94 -0.99
C GLU A 38 16.50 -7.79 -2.44
N TRP A 39 15.23 -8.11 -2.74
CA TRP A 39 14.65 -7.86 -4.06
C TRP A 39 14.65 -6.37 -4.42
N PHE A 40 14.20 -5.50 -3.50
CA PHE A 40 14.17 -4.06 -3.71
C PHE A 40 15.58 -3.53 -4.01
N VAL A 41 16.58 -3.92 -3.22
CA VAL A 41 17.97 -3.52 -3.45
C VAL A 41 18.46 -4.03 -4.82
N ALA A 42 18.14 -5.26 -5.19
CA ALA A 42 18.56 -5.83 -6.47
C ALA A 42 17.89 -5.18 -7.70
N ASP A 43 16.64 -4.75 -7.58
CA ASP A 43 15.93 -4.07 -8.66
C ASP A 43 16.33 -2.59 -8.73
N VAL A 44 16.28 -1.90 -7.58
CA VAL A 44 16.57 -0.46 -7.47
C VAL A 44 18.02 -0.13 -7.82
N SER A 45 18.98 -0.98 -7.45
CA SER A 45 20.39 -0.77 -7.79
C SER A 45 20.66 -0.73 -9.29
N LYS A 46 19.85 -1.40 -10.12
CA LYS A 46 19.97 -1.34 -11.59
C LYS A 46 19.62 0.04 -12.13
N TYR A 47 18.59 0.69 -11.59
CA TYR A 47 18.21 2.05 -12.01
C TYR A 47 19.27 3.09 -11.66
N PHE A 48 19.97 2.89 -10.53
CA PHE A 48 21.02 3.81 -10.11
C PHE A 48 22.34 3.59 -10.86
N SER A 49 22.64 2.38 -11.34
CA SER A 49 23.91 2.09 -12.02
C SER A 49 24.13 2.95 -13.27
N ASP A 50 23.14 3.02 -14.16
CA ASP A 50 23.22 3.85 -15.38
C ASP A 50 23.35 5.34 -15.03
N SER A 51 22.59 5.80 -14.02
CA SER A 51 22.62 7.19 -13.55
C SER A 51 23.97 7.58 -12.94
N LEU A 52 24.57 6.69 -12.15
CA LEU A 52 25.89 6.89 -11.55
C LEU A 52 26.99 6.88 -12.62
N GLU A 53 26.88 6.03 -13.65
CA GLU A 53 27.84 6.00 -14.75
C GLU A 53 27.76 7.27 -15.61
N VAL A 54 26.55 7.74 -15.93
CA VAL A 54 26.34 9.03 -16.60
C VAL A 54 26.89 10.18 -15.76
N MET A 55 26.67 10.18 -14.44
CA MET A 55 27.21 11.21 -13.55
C MET A 55 28.74 11.17 -13.50
N ARG A 56 29.34 9.97 -13.47
CA ARG A 56 30.80 9.79 -13.52
C ARG A 56 31.38 10.34 -14.83
N LEU A 57 30.76 10.00 -15.97
CA LEU A 57 31.16 10.50 -17.30
C LEU A 57 30.99 12.02 -17.40
N ALA A 58 29.90 12.57 -16.84
CA ALA A 58 29.66 14.02 -16.83
C ALA A 58 30.71 14.76 -16.00
N THR A 59 31.08 14.21 -14.85
CA THR A 59 32.13 14.76 -13.99
C THR A 59 33.48 14.74 -14.71
N GLN A 60 33.82 13.64 -15.38
CA GLN A 60 35.07 13.54 -16.15
C GLN A 60 35.08 14.48 -17.36
N ALA A 61 33.96 14.58 -18.08
CA ALA A 61 33.83 15.52 -19.19
C ALA A 61 33.94 16.98 -18.74
N ALA A 62 33.40 17.33 -17.57
CA ALA A 62 33.55 18.67 -17.00
C ALA A 62 35.01 19.01 -16.66
N VAL A 63 35.77 18.04 -16.13
CA VAL A 63 37.22 18.21 -15.86
C VAL A 63 38.01 18.38 -17.16
N GLU A 64 37.65 17.70 -18.23
CA GLU A 64 38.29 17.89 -19.54
C GLU A 64 37.90 19.21 -20.20
N LEU A 65 36.65 19.67 -20.03
CA LEU A 65 36.19 20.97 -20.53
C LEU A 65 36.84 22.15 -19.80
N ASP A 66 37.17 21.99 -18.51
CA ASP A 66 37.90 23.01 -17.73
C ASP A 66 39.30 23.30 -18.32
N LYS A 67 39.88 22.35 -19.06
CA LYS A 67 41.16 22.53 -19.76
C LYS A 67 41.03 23.33 -21.06
N VAL A 68 39.80 23.57 -21.54
CA VAL A 68 39.56 24.35 -22.76
C VAL A 68 39.73 25.83 -22.42
N ALA A 69 40.86 26.40 -22.83
CA ALA A 69 41.06 27.84 -22.77
C ALA A 69 40.35 28.54 -23.95
N VAL A 70 39.61 29.60 -23.65
CA VAL A 70 38.98 30.48 -24.64
C VAL A 70 39.79 31.77 -24.73
N GLU A 71 40.27 32.09 -25.92
CA GLU A 71 41.00 33.32 -26.20
C GLU A 71 40.06 34.52 -26.28
N ALA A 72 40.61 35.73 -26.17
CA ALA A 72 39.85 36.98 -26.17
C ALA A 72 39.08 37.25 -27.49
N ASP A 73 39.45 36.57 -28.59
CA ASP A 73 38.79 36.63 -29.89
C ASP A 73 37.66 35.59 -30.06
N GLY A 74 37.42 34.76 -29.04
CA GLY A 74 36.40 33.71 -29.03
C GLY A 74 36.87 32.38 -29.63
N SER A 75 38.14 32.24 -30.02
CA SER A 75 38.71 30.95 -30.43
C SER A 75 39.01 30.04 -29.22
N TYR A 76 38.93 28.73 -29.42
CA TYR A 76 39.14 27.72 -28.37
C TYR A 76 40.11 26.64 -28.83
N TYR A 77 41.03 26.26 -27.95
CA TYR A 77 42.01 25.20 -28.19
C TYR A 77 41.64 23.94 -27.42
N THR A 78 41.48 22.82 -28.13
CA THR A 78 41.20 21.51 -27.53
C THR A 78 42.44 20.62 -27.44
N ASN A 79 43.65 21.18 -27.67
CA ASN A 79 44.89 20.41 -27.61
C ASN A 79 45.13 19.90 -26.18
N GLY A 80 45.06 18.58 -25.98
CA GLY A 80 45.19 17.93 -24.67
C GLY A 80 43.87 17.62 -23.97
N VAL A 81 42.73 17.96 -24.59
CA VAL A 81 41.38 17.57 -24.14
C VAL A 81 41.05 16.20 -24.70
N ASP A 82 40.71 15.25 -23.83
CA ASP A 82 40.25 13.94 -24.29
C ASP A 82 38.78 14.00 -24.74
N LEU A 83 38.60 14.30 -26.03
CA LEU A 83 37.28 14.34 -26.67
C LEU A 83 36.59 12.97 -26.70
N ALA A 84 37.30 11.85 -26.45
CA ALA A 84 36.67 10.54 -26.36
C ALA A 84 35.74 10.44 -25.14
N LEU A 85 36.06 11.13 -24.03
CA LEU A 85 35.22 11.16 -22.83
C LEU A 85 33.93 11.98 -23.06
N ILE A 86 34.02 13.10 -23.78
CA ILE A 86 32.85 13.92 -24.16
C ILE A 86 31.93 13.13 -25.09
N ARG A 87 32.51 12.37 -26.04
CA ARG A 87 31.76 11.46 -26.91
C ARG A 87 31.17 10.28 -26.13
N GLY A 88 31.88 9.80 -25.10
CA GLY A 88 31.38 8.77 -24.18
C GLY A 88 30.14 9.25 -23.43
N LEU A 89 30.15 10.49 -22.93
CA LEU A 89 28.98 11.11 -22.30
C LEU A 89 27.81 11.27 -23.28
N SER A 90 28.07 11.75 -24.50
CA SER A 90 26.98 11.93 -25.49
C SER A 90 26.41 10.62 -26.01
N ALA A 91 27.18 9.52 -25.93
CA ALA A 91 26.74 8.18 -26.27
C ALA A 91 26.15 7.40 -25.06
N ALA A 92 26.41 7.84 -23.83
CA ALA A 92 25.86 7.23 -22.63
C ALA A 92 24.34 7.41 -22.62
N LYS A 93 23.63 6.29 -22.52
CA LYS A 93 22.18 6.26 -22.52
C LYS A 93 21.71 5.79 -21.16
N ILE A 94 20.80 6.54 -20.56
CA ILE A 94 20.02 6.05 -19.43
C ILE A 94 19.01 5.08 -20.04
N SER A 95 19.22 3.79 -19.80
CA SER A 95 18.23 2.81 -20.22
C SER A 95 17.10 2.81 -19.23
N THR A 96 15.88 2.95 -19.72
CA THR A 96 14.71 2.55 -18.93
C THR A 96 14.79 1.04 -18.84
N HIS A 97 15.33 0.52 -17.74
CA HIS A 97 15.16 -0.88 -17.42
C HIS A 97 13.67 -1.07 -17.15
N GLY A 98 12.94 -1.64 -18.10
CA GLY A 98 11.66 -2.26 -17.76
C GLY A 98 11.94 -3.32 -16.71
N HIS A 99 11.02 -3.46 -15.74
CA HIS A 99 11.11 -4.53 -14.75
C HIS A 99 11.52 -5.81 -15.47
N ALA A 100 12.62 -6.41 -15.02
CA ALA A 100 12.95 -7.74 -15.50
C ALA A 100 11.69 -8.59 -15.24
N ASP A 101 11.34 -9.46 -16.18
CA ASP A 101 10.28 -10.47 -16.05
C ASP A 101 10.63 -11.53 -14.98
N VAL A 102 11.39 -11.11 -13.97
CA VAL A 102 11.64 -11.77 -12.71
C VAL A 102 10.46 -11.36 -11.85
N SER A 103 9.43 -12.19 -11.91
CA SER A 103 8.36 -12.26 -10.92
C SER A 103 8.84 -11.74 -9.58
N VAL A 104 8.37 -10.55 -9.19
CA VAL A 104 8.42 -10.06 -7.81
C VAL A 104 8.09 -11.27 -6.94
N PRO A 105 8.90 -11.65 -5.93
CA PRO A 105 8.54 -12.74 -5.05
C PRO A 105 7.13 -12.45 -4.58
N ALA A 106 6.21 -13.34 -4.96
CA ALA A 106 4.78 -13.06 -4.95
C ALA A 106 4.44 -12.41 -3.61
N GLN A 107 4.09 -11.13 -3.64
CA GLN A 107 3.38 -10.57 -2.50
C GLN A 107 2.15 -11.48 -2.33
N PRO A 108 1.78 -11.86 -1.10
CA PRO A 108 0.43 -12.35 -0.87
C PRO A 108 -0.52 -11.27 -1.40
N GLY A 109 -1.02 -11.41 -2.64
CA GLY A 109 -1.87 -10.39 -3.27
C GLY A 109 -1.80 -10.22 -4.79
N THR A 110 -0.68 -10.42 -5.50
CA THR A 110 -0.66 -10.20 -6.96
C THR A 110 -0.88 -11.48 -7.76
N VAL A 111 -2.04 -12.10 -7.55
CA VAL A 111 -2.60 -13.03 -8.54
C VAL A 111 -3.33 -12.17 -9.57
N GLN A 112 -3.06 -12.38 -10.85
CA GLN A 112 -3.91 -11.89 -11.95
C GLN A 112 -5.26 -12.66 -11.88
N GLU A 113 -6.05 -12.37 -10.86
CA GLU A 113 -7.41 -12.86 -10.69
C GLU A 113 -8.38 -12.01 -11.52
N ASP A 114 -9.60 -12.51 -11.73
CA ASP A 114 -10.70 -11.77 -12.36
C ASP A 114 -10.87 -10.39 -11.70
N ASN A 115 -10.30 -9.36 -12.33
CA ASN A 115 -10.35 -7.95 -11.91
C ASN A 115 -11.70 -7.34 -12.28
N PHE A 116 -12.80 -8.08 -12.07
CA PHE A 116 -14.14 -7.68 -12.52
C PHE A 116 -14.20 -7.39 -14.03
N GLY A 117 -13.38 -8.09 -14.82
CA GLY A 117 -13.24 -7.86 -16.27
C GLY A 117 -12.42 -6.63 -16.69
N TYR A 118 -11.75 -5.94 -15.76
CA TYR A 118 -10.88 -4.79 -16.07
C TYR A 118 -9.44 -5.21 -16.42
N PRO A 119 -8.73 -4.40 -17.23
CA PRO A 119 -7.34 -4.68 -17.61
C PRO A 119 -6.34 -4.51 -16.45
N LEU A 120 -6.67 -3.67 -15.47
CA LEU A 120 -5.84 -3.41 -14.28
C LEU A 120 -6.61 -3.74 -13.01
N GLY A 121 -5.87 -4.03 -11.94
CA GLY A 121 -6.44 -4.34 -10.63
C GLY A 121 -5.39 -4.72 -9.61
N TYR A 122 -5.82 -4.85 -8.36
CA TYR A 122 -4.99 -5.32 -7.25
C TYR A 122 -5.83 -6.15 -6.27
N LEU A 123 -5.15 -7.00 -5.52
CA LEU A 123 -5.69 -7.65 -4.33
C LEU A 123 -4.71 -7.41 -3.18
N HIS A 124 -5.22 -6.84 -2.11
CA HIS A 124 -4.49 -6.67 -0.88
C HIS A 124 -5.17 -7.44 0.24
N GLN A 125 -4.36 -7.96 1.16
CA GLN A 125 -4.81 -8.73 2.29
C GLN A 125 -4.15 -8.19 3.56
N TYR A 126 -4.98 -7.88 4.55
CA TYR A 126 -4.54 -7.28 5.80
C TYR A 126 -4.96 -8.17 6.96
N ASP A 127 -3.97 -8.68 7.72
CA ASP A 127 -4.24 -9.30 9.01
C ASP A 127 -4.71 -8.22 10.00
N LEU A 128 -5.91 -8.39 10.54
CA LEU A 128 -6.49 -7.48 11.52
C LEU A 128 -5.97 -7.74 12.94
N GLY A 129 -5.08 -8.72 13.10
CA GLY A 129 -4.31 -8.96 14.30
C GLY A 129 -5.13 -9.58 15.44
N PRO A 130 -4.46 -9.87 16.57
CA PRO A 130 -5.05 -10.66 17.64
C PRO A 130 -6.14 -9.92 18.43
N TYR A 131 -6.20 -8.58 18.33
CA TYR A 131 -7.16 -7.74 19.05
C TYR A 131 -8.61 -7.92 18.59
N MET A 132 -8.80 -8.63 17.47
CA MET A 132 -10.11 -8.90 16.86
C MET A 132 -10.49 -10.37 16.94
N ASN A 133 -9.72 -11.21 17.65
CA ASN A 133 -9.94 -12.67 17.73
C ASN A 133 -11.21 -13.03 18.52
N ASP A 134 -11.74 -12.11 19.33
CA ASP A 134 -13.01 -12.27 20.03
C ASP A 134 -14.21 -11.91 19.14
N LYS A 135 -13.98 -11.46 17.91
CA LYS A 135 -15.02 -10.98 16.99
C LYS A 135 -15.15 -11.90 15.79
N THR A 136 -16.38 -12.13 15.36
CA THR A 136 -16.62 -12.82 14.08
C THR A 136 -16.41 -11.86 12.90
N PRO A 137 -16.16 -12.38 11.68
CA PRO A 137 -16.12 -11.56 10.48
C PRO A 137 -17.36 -10.67 10.30
N GLU A 138 -18.53 -11.19 10.66
CA GLU A 138 -19.81 -10.47 10.58
C GLU A 138 -19.86 -9.28 11.55
N GLU A 139 -19.33 -9.44 12.77
CA GLU A 139 -19.26 -8.37 13.78
C GLU A 139 -18.29 -7.27 13.35
N VAL A 140 -17.11 -7.65 12.85
CA VAL A 140 -16.13 -6.72 12.29
C VAL A 140 -16.75 -5.96 11.12
N PHE A 141 -17.41 -6.68 10.20
CA PHE A 141 -17.99 -6.06 9.03
C PHE A 141 -19.23 -5.20 9.34
N ALA A 142 -20.02 -5.56 10.35
CA ALA A 142 -21.11 -4.72 10.84
C ALA A 142 -20.61 -3.35 11.33
N TYR A 143 -19.45 -3.32 12.00
CA TYR A 143 -18.78 -2.09 12.40
C TYR A 143 -18.35 -1.26 11.18
N ILE A 144 -17.65 -1.89 10.23
CA ILE A 144 -17.22 -1.25 8.98
C ILE A 144 -18.39 -0.58 8.25
N LYS A 145 -19.52 -1.28 8.09
CA LYS A 145 -20.72 -0.75 7.40
C LYS A 145 -21.27 0.52 8.03
N THR A 146 -21.18 0.64 9.35
CA THR A 146 -21.76 1.74 10.12
C THR A 146 -20.77 2.86 10.43
N HIS A 147 -19.47 2.59 10.27
CA HIS A 147 -18.38 3.52 10.59
C HIS A 147 -17.43 3.71 9.41
N PHE A 148 -17.90 3.52 8.17
CA PHE A 148 -17.07 3.55 6.96
C PHE A 148 -16.25 4.85 6.88
N GLY A 149 -16.84 6.00 7.21
CA GLY A 149 -16.13 7.29 7.26
C GLY A 149 -15.00 7.38 8.31
N GLN A 150 -15.07 6.59 9.37
CA GLN A 150 -14.08 6.58 10.46
C GLN A 150 -12.92 5.63 10.16
N VAL A 151 -13.22 4.48 9.53
CA VAL A 151 -12.20 3.50 9.18
C VAL A 151 -11.59 3.79 7.82
N PHE A 152 -12.31 4.44 6.90
CA PHE A 152 -11.85 4.95 5.61
C PHE A 152 -11.57 6.45 5.66
N PRO A 153 -10.33 6.86 5.96
CA PRO A 153 -9.98 8.28 6.08
C PRO A 153 -10.19 9.14 4.80
N PRO A 154 -10.39 8.59 3.58
CA PRO A 154 -10.84 9.40 2.44
C PRO A 154 -12.37 9.43 2.22
N ALA A 155 -13.19 9.19 3.24
CA ALA A 155 -14.64 9.37 3.14
C ALA A 155 -15.11 10.63 3.89
N TRP A 156 -14.76 11.79 3.34
CA TRP A 156 -15.29 13.07 3.81
C TRP A 156 -16.64 13.34 3.18
N ARG A 157 -17.61 13.79 3.98
CA ARG A 157 -18.84 14.36 3.43
C ARG A 157 -18.51 15.67 2.70
N ARG A 158 -19.38 16.08 1.76
CA ARG A 158 -19.28 17.38 1.06
C ARG A 158 -19.25 18.58 2.01
N ASP A 159 -19.74 18.41 3.24
CA ASP A 159 -19.74 19.41 4.32
C ASP A 159 -18.47 19.42 5.19
N GLY A 160 -17.48 18.56 4.89
CA GLY A 160 -16.21 18.49 5.60
C GLY A 160 -16.25 17.71 6.92
N SER A 161 -17.37 17.06 7.26
CA SER A 161 -17.43 16.21 8.45
C SER A 161 -16.97 14.77 8.17
N ALA A 162 -16.20 14.21 9.12
CA ALA A 162 -15.73 12.82 9.12
C ALA A 162 -16.74 11.83 9.76
N GLN A 163 -17.93 12.31 10.13
CA GLN A 163 -18.87 11.53 10.93
C GLN A 163 -19.82 10.72 10.05
N ASP A 164 -19.71 9.40 10.21
CA ASP A 164 -20.71 8.38 9.92
C ASP A 164 -21.25 8.33 8.49
N VAL A 165 -20.34 8.31 7.52
CA VAL A 165 -20.69 7.67 6.24
C VAL A 165 -20.97 6.20 6.54
N THR A 166 -22.19 5.75 6.26
CA THR A 166 -22.58 4.34 6.35
C THR A 166 -22.69 3.77 4.94
N LEU A 167 -22.41 2.49 4.76
CA LEU A 167 -22.65 1.76 3.51
C LEU A 167 -23.57 0.58 3.81
N THR A 168 -24.87 0.87 3.95
CA THR A 168 -25.84 -0.08 4.53
C THR A 168 -26.87 -0.60 3.53
N ARG A 169 -26.86 -0.11 2.29
CA ARG A 169 -27.85 -0.50 1.27
C ARG A 169 -27.25 -0.56 -0.13
N VAL A 170 -27.58 -1.62 -0.88
CA VAL A 170 -27.31 -1.70 -2.32
C VAL A 170 -28.00 -0.55 -3.06
N GLY A 171 -27.29 0.08 -3.99
CA GLY A 171 -27.71 1.28 -4.72
C GLY A 171 -27.51 2.58 -3.95
N GLN A 172 -27.00 2.55 -2.71
CA GLN A 172 -26.61 3.76 -2.00
C GLN A 172 -25.45 4.44 -2.73
N VAL A 173 -25.56 5.76 -2.92
CA VAL A 173 -24.51 6.60 -3.48
C VAL A 173 -23.96 7.49 -2.38
N THR A 174 -22.63 7.57 -2.29
CA THR A 174 -21.92 8.39 -1.33
C THR A 174 -20.81 9.14 -2.06
N HIS A 175 -20.64 10.42 -1.73
CA HIS A 175 -19.48 11.19 -2.15
C HIS A 175 -18.28 10.88 -1.25
N THR A 176 -17.14 10.52 -1.85
CA THR A 176 -15.87 10.28 -1.17
C THR A 176 -14.82 11.29 -1.60
N ARG A 177 -13.89 11.63 -0.69
CA ARG A 177 -12.78 12.55 -0.95
C ARG A 177 -11.55 12.17 -0.13
N LEU A 178 -10.42 11.95 -0.79
CA LEU A 178 -9.10 11.81 -0.16
C LEU A 178 -8.74 13.10 0.58
N ALA A 179 -8.55 12.97 1.90
CA ALA A 179 -8.06 14.03 2.77
C ALA A 179 -6.70 14.54 2.30
N ASP A 180 -6.41 15.81 2.55
CA ASP A 180 -5.07 16.41 2.39
C ASP A 180 -4.49 16.45 0.97
N LEU A 181 -5.26 16.07 -0.04
CA LEU A 181 -4.93 16.25 -1.45
C LEU A 181 -5.84 17.34 -2.04
N GLU A 182 -5.26 18.52 -2.28
CA GLU A 182 -5.99 19.74 -2.70
C GLU A 182 -6.59 19.68 -4.12
N ASN A 183 -6.26 18.65 -4.92
CA ASN A 183 -6.74 18.54 -6.29
C ASN A 183 -8.07 17.76 -6.38
N GLU A 184 -9.20 18.48 -6.27
CA GLU A 184 -10.55 17.88 -6.27
C GLU A 184 -10.85 16.96 -7.45
N GLY A 185 -10.24 17.20 -8.62
CA GLY A 185 -10.40 16.37 -9.82
C GLY A 185 -9.64 15.03 -9.78
N LEU A 186 -8.75 14.84 -8.81
CA LEU A 186 -7.97 13.61 -8.60
C LEU A 186 -8.34 12.90 -7.30
N THR A 187 -9.14 13.52 -6.44
CA THR A 187 -9.24 13.10 -5.04
C THR A 187 -10.67 12.92 -4.57
N SER A 188 -11.67 13.29 -5.36
CA SER A 188 -13.07 13.21 -4.95
C SER A 188 -13.99 12.70 -6.05
N GLY A 189 -15.08 12.06 -5.66
CA GLY A 189 -16.10 11.60 -6.58
C GLY A 189 -17.18 10.79 -5.89
N ASP A 190 -18.19 10.39 -6.65
CA ASP A 190 -19.27 9.56 -6.13
C ASP A 190 -18.96 8.08 -6.33
N ILE A 191 -19.25 7.28 -5.30
CA ILE A 191 -19.23 5.82 -5.34
C ILE A 191 -20.62 5.27 -5.09
N ARG A 192 -20.91 4.08 -5.60
CA ARG A 192 -22.18 3.38 -5.43
C ARG A 192 -21.97 1.97 -4.92
N VAL A 193 -22.68 1.59 -3.86
CA VAL A 193 -22.72 0.20 -3.38
C VAL A 193 -23.50 -0.66 -4.37
N THR A 194 -22.89 -1.73 -4.90
CA THR A 194 -23.55 -2.64 -5.86
C THR A 194 -23.81 -4.03 -5.30
N LYS A 195 -23.05 -4.43 -4.28
CA LYS A 195 -23.25 -5.68 -3.54
C LYS A 195 -23.05 -5.42 -2.07
N LEU A 196 -23.83 -6.09 -1.24
CA LEU A 196 -23.72 -6.04 0.21
C LEU A 196 -24.11 -7.41 0.79
N THR A 197 -23.25 -7.95 1.64
CA THR A 197 -23.45 -9.19 2.38
C THR A 197 -23.19 -8.94 3.88
N ASP A 198 -23.17 -10.01 4.67
CA ASP A 198 -22.85 -9.92 6.09
C ASP A 198 -21.35 -9.72 6.34
N THR A 199 -20.49 -10.00 5.36
CA THR A 199 -19.03 -9.91 5.48
C THR A 199 -18.34 -9.19 4.33
N SER A 200 -19.08 -8.73 3.32
CA SER A 200 -18.50 -8.04 2.16
C SER A 200 -19.41 -6.97 1.55
N TYR A 201 -18.79 -5.98 0.89
CA TYR A 201 -19.49 -5.04 0.03
C TYR A 201 -18.65 -4.77 -1.22
N THR A 202 -19.34 -4.46 -2.31
CA THR A 202 -18.73 -3.99 -3.55
C THR A 202 -19.21 -2.58 -3.81
N ILE A 203 -18.27 -1.70 -4.16
CA ILE A 203 -18.53 -0.34 -4.60
C ILE A 203 -18.02 -0.15 -6.03
N GLU A 204 -18.72 0.70 -6.78
CA GLU A 204 -18.30 1.15 -8.10
C GLU A 204 -18.09 2.67 -8.09
N ALA A 205 -17.03 3.11 -8.75
CA ALA A 205 -16.83 4.51 -9.09
C ALA A 205 -17.91 4.97 -10.08
N LEU A 206 -18.47 6.16 -9.87
CA LEU A 206 -19.39 6.80 -10.81
C LEU A 206 -18.67 7.83 -11.70
N PRO A 207 -19.24 8.24 -12.85
CA PRO A 207 -18.62 9.25 -13.71
C PRO A 207 -18.22 10.51 -12.93
N GLY A 208 -16.97 10.93 -13.09
CA GLY A 208 -16.38 12.05 -12.33
C GLY A 208 -15.55 11.63 -11.11
N HIS A 209 -15.61 10.37 -10.69
CA HIS A 209 -14.66 9.80 -9.74
C HIS A 209 -13.32 9.50 -10.46
N PRO A 210 -12.15 9.70 -9.81
CA PRO A 210 -10.84 9.49 -10.43
C PRO A 210 -10.69 8.08 -10.99
N GLU A 211 -11.10 7.08 -10.21
CA GLU A 211 -11.03 5.67 -10.59
C GLU A 211 -12.15 5.22 -11.55
N TYR A 212 -12.90 6.14 -12.18
CA TYR A 212 -13.95 5.77 -13.12
C TYR A 212 -13.39 5.39 -14.52
N PRO A 213 -13.83 4.27 -15.11
CA PRO A 213 -14.63 3.20 -14.51
C PRO A 213 -13.77 2.25 -13.67
N GLY A 214 -14.29 1.87 -12.51
CA GLY A 214 -13.59 1.01 -11.56
C GLY A 214 -14.51 0.46 -10.46
N THR A 215 -14.09 -0.68 -9.90
CA THR A 215 -14.84 -1.47 -8.94
C THR A 215 -13.91 -1.93 -7.82
N VAL A 216 -14.37 -1.85 -6.57
CA VAL A 216 -13.64 -2.35 -5.40
C VAL A 216 -14.56 -3.21 -4.53
N GLU A 217 -14.10 -4.41 -4.17
CA GLU A 217 -14.75 -5.30 -3.20
C GLU A 217 -13.91 -5.37 -1.91
N PHE A 218 -14.59 -5.23 -0.79
CA PHE A 218 -14.03 -5.39 0.55
C PHE A 218 -14.67 -6.61 1.17
N THR A 219 -13.85 -7.52 1.68
CA THR A 219 -14.32 -8.76 2.32
C THR A 219 -13.59 -8.96 3.64
N VAL A 220 -14.33 -9.28 4.70
CA VAL A 220 -13.78 -9.74 5.96
C VAL A 220 -13.96 -11.25 6.06
N ARG A 221 -12.90 -11.96 6.43
CA ARG A 221 -12.96 -13.41 6.62
C ARG A 221 -12.13 -13.86 7.81
N ALA A 222 -12.49 -15.00 8.38
CA ALA A 222 -11.68 -15.65 9.38
C ALA A 222 -10.46 -16.33 8.72
N GLY A 223 -9.30 -16.21 9.34
CA GLY A 223 -8.08 -16.92 9.00
C GLY A 223 -7.93 -18.21 9.80
N ALA A 224 -7.10 -19.13 9.29
CA ALA A 224 -6.81 -20.40 9.97
C ALA A 224 -6.07 -20.22 11.32
N ASN A 225 -5.40 -19.09 11.50
CA ASN A 225 -4.72 -18.68 12.73
C ASN A 225 -5.67 -18.07 13.78
N GLY A 226 -6.98 -18.00 13.50
CA GLY A 226 -7.98 -17.39 14.39
C GLY A 226 -8.06 -15.86 14.29
N HIS A 227 -7.24 -15.22 13.44
CA HIS A 227 -7.34 -13.79 13.17
C HIS A 227 -8.39 -13.51 12.10
N ASN A 228 -8.93 -12.30 12.09
CA ASN A 228 -9.72 -11.81 10.97
C ASN A 228 -8.82 -11.16 9.93
N PHE A 229 -9.14 -11.33 8.66
CA PHE A 229 -8.46 -10.71 7.53
C PHE A 229 -9.42 -9.79 6.80
N LEU A 230 -8.91 -8.63 6.38
CA LEU A 230 -9.57 -7.78 5.41
C LEU A 230 -8.90 -7.98 4.05
N ASP A 231 -9.67 -8.47 3.09
CA ASP A 231 -9.30 -8.53 1.69
C ASP A 231 -9.89 -7.32 0.96
N VAL A 232 -9.06 -6.63 0.19
CA VAL A 232 -9.45 -5.49 -0.67
C VAL A 232 -9.06 -5.82 -2.10
N LYS A 233 -10.06 -6.05 -2.95
CA LYS A 233 -9.88 -6.39 -4.36
C LYS A 233 -10.40 -5.25 -5.22
N ALA A 234 -9.62 -4.78 -6.19
CA ALA A 234 -10.04 -3.73 -7.11
C ALA A 234 -9.77 -4.09 -8.57
N GLY A 235 -10.57 -3.53 -9.46
CA GLY A 235 -10.34 -3.53 -10.90
C GLY A 235 -10.72 -2.18 -11.50
N PHE A 236 -9.93 -1.70 -12.46
CA PHE A 236 -10.15 -0.39 -13.10
C PHE A 236 -9.55 -0.34 -14.50
N GLU A 237 -10.06 0.56 -15.34
CA GLU A 237 -9.61 0.67 -16.75
C GLU A 237 -8.24 1.33 -16.89
N LYS A 238 -7.92 2.30 -16.02
CA LYS A 238 -6.65 3.05 -16.02
C LYS A 238 -6.33 3.60 -14.63
N SER A 239 -5.05 3.77 -14.28
CA SER A 239 -4.68 4.54 -13.09
C SER A 239 -4.94 6.03 -13.27
N THR A 240 -5.06 6.72 -12.15
CA THR A 240 -5.10 8.18 -12.11
C THR A 240 -4.02 8.66 -11.17
N PRO A 241 -2.95 9.37 -11.62
CA PRO A 241 -2.72 9.93 -12.97
C PRO A 241 -2.21 8.93 -14.03
N GLU A 242 -2.38 9.26 -15.31
CA GLU A 242 -1.94 8.44 -16.45
C GLU A 242 -0.44 8.11 -16.39
N GLY A 243 -0.08 6.84 -16.57
CA GLY A 243 1.31 6.36 -16.50
C GLY A 243 1.82 6.08 -15.09
N TRP A 244 0.95 6.09 -14.07
CA TRP A 244 1.30 5.78 -12.68
C TRP A 244 0.80 4.39 -12.23
N ASP A 245 0.51 3.45 -13.14
CA ASP A 245 -0.18 2.19 -12.80
C ASP A 245 0.47 1.44 -11.61
N ASP A 246 1.79 1.28 -11.64
CA ASP A 246 2.54 0.58 -10.57
C ASP A 246 2.65 1.42 -9.29
N ALA A 247 2.92 2.72 -9.42
CA ALA A 247 3.00 3.64 -8.29
C ALA A 247 1.64 3.86 -7.61
N TYR A 248 0.56 3.75 -8.38
CA TYR A 248 -0.81 3.83 -7.90
C TYR A 248 -1.16 2.62 -7.05
N SER A 249 -0.80 1.41 -7.49
CA SER A 249 -0.94 0.18 -6.69
C SER A 249 -0.20 0.26 -5.34
N LEU A 250 1.01 0.82 -5.33
CA LEU A 250 1.77 1.07 -4.10
C LEU A 250 1.11 2.12 -3.20
N PHE A 251 0.67 3.23 -3.79
CA PHE A 251 -0.05 4.30 -3.09
C PHE A 251 -1.34 3.78 -2.45
N THR A 252 -2.12 2.99 -3.19
CA THR A 252 -3.33 2.35 -2.68
C THR A 252 -2.99 1.36 -1.57
N GLY A 253 -1.93 0.56 -1.71
CA GLY A 253 -1.46 -0.33 -0.65
C GLY A 253 -1.17 0.40 0.68
N VAL A 254 -0.55 1.58 0.63
CA VAL A 254 -0.31 2.44 1.80
C VAL A 254 -1.62 2.98 2.38
N LEU A 255 -2.53 3.46 1.53
CA LEU A 255 -3.85 3.94 1.95
C LEU A 255 -4.67 2.85 2.67
N TRP A 256 -4.70 1.64 2.09
CA TRP A 256 -5.43 0.49 2.64
C TRP A 256 -4.78 -0.06 3.92
N THR A 257 -3.46 0.09 4.08
CA THR A 257 -2.79 -0.19 5.36
C THR A 257 -3.33 0.73 6.47
N GLY A 258 -3.55 2.01 6.16
CA GLY A 258 -4.21 2.94 7.08
C GLY A 258 -5.64 2.52 7.44
N TYR A 259 -6.39 1.96 6.49
CA TYR A 259 -7.73 1.44 6.73
C TYR A 259 -7.74 0.29 7.75
N ALA A 260 -6.87 -0.70 7.57
CA ALA A 260 -6.74 -1.82 8.50
C ALA A 260 -6.31 -1.35 9.90
N ALA A 261 -5.34 -0.42 9.97
CA ALA A 261 -4.88 0.14 11.24
C ALA A 261 -5.98 0.95 11.96
N ASN A 262 -6.77 1.74 11.23
CA ASN A 262 -7.89 2.48 11.82
C ASN A 262 -8.96 1.54 12.36
N LEU A 263 -9.25 0.44 11.64
CA LEU A 263 -10.19 -0.57 12.09
C LEU A 263 -9.70 -1.25 13.38
N GLN A 264 -8.41 -1.61 13.44
CA GLN A 264 -7.78 -2.14 14.65
C GLN A 264 -7.86 -1.15 15.83
N ALA A 265 -7.56 0.12 15.60
CA ALA A 265 -7.61 1.14 16.65
C ALA A 265 -9.04 1.38 17.15
N ALA A 266 -10.01 1.38 16.24
CA ALA A 266 -11.41 1.69 16.55
C ALA A 266 -12.12 0.54 17.28
N MET A 267 -11.78 -0.71 16.95
CA MET A 267 -12.43 -1.91 17.51
C MET A 267 -11.60 -2.66 18.55
N GLY A 268 -10.28 -2.49 18.56
CA GLY A 268 -9.33 -3.21 19.40
C GLY A 268 -9.09 -2.60 20.78
N HIS A 269 -9.61 -1.39 21.06
CA HIS A 269 -9.59 -0.80 22.39
C HIS A 269 -10.97 -0.91 23.07
N PRO A 270 -11.04 -1.34 24.35
CA PRO A 270 -12.28 -1.21 25.11
C PRO A 270 -12.67 0.28 25.19
N PRO A 271 -13.97 0.62 25.21
CA PRO A 271 -14.40 2.01 25.33
C PRO A 271 -13.73 2.63 26.55
N LEU A 272 -13.14 3.83 26.37
CA LEU A 272 -12.56 4.59 27.48
C LEU A 272 -13.59 4.63 28.62
N PRO A 273 -13.21 4.30 29.87
CA PRO A 273 -14.13 4.41 30.99
C PRO A 273 -14.71 5.81 31.01
N ALA A 274 -16.04 5.91 31.10
CA ALA A 274 -16.74 7.18 31.16
C ALA A 274 -16.06 8.07 32.19
N LYS A 275 -15.66 9.29 31.79
CA LYS A 275 -15.10 10.28 32.71
C LYS A 275 -16.05 10.38 33.91
N PRO A 276 -15.58 10.16 35.15
CA PRO A 276 -16.45 10.33 36.31
C PRO A 276 -17.00 11.77 36.31
N PRO A 277 -18.26 11.98 36.73
CA PRO A 277 -18.85 13.30 36.75
C PRO A 277 -17.94 14.23 37.55
N GLN A 278 -17.54 15.34 36.92
CA GLN A 278 -16.80 16.39 37.60
C GLN A 278 -17.69 16.90 38.74
N LYS A 279 -17.23 16.72 39.97
CA LYS A 279 -17.83 17.33 41.16
C LYS A 279 -17.40 18.78 41.28
#